data_AF-A0A060S799-F1
#
_entry.id   AF-A0A060S799-F1
#
_cell.length_a   1.000
_cell.length_b   1.000
_cell.length_c   1.000
_cell.angle_alpha   90.00
_cell.angle_beta   90.00
_cell.angle_gamma   90.00
#
_symmetry.space_group_name_H-M   'P 1'
#
loop_
_entity.id
_entity.type
_entity.pdbx_description
1 polymer ?
#
loop_
_entity_poly.entity_id
_entity_poly.type
_entity_poly.pdbx_seq_one_letter_code
_entity_poly.pdbx_strand_id
1 'polypeptide(L)'
;MAALTVTVSTTKLNDANAQPTYPTLRRHARYWLDDGSLVVRAQNDIYKVHRTLLDRHSKVLATLGPSTEGPDESKKTVDGLVVMHIPDELEVRSEDFEALLEHIYHDAPVNNSASFPKVASVLRASSKEQLDFPAIHTLARARLEEMFPSGPQASFSSEHAEEALTLAVNHDIPSIRKALYYSIATHSHDHDADAASADASAPRRPPLSPELSARCDALLEKLISHFTPILFTVATANHMSCTDVLAEKWMPLVIQPALDDNGLCRPLETLERIIAIDWAAEGLCEDCVRDKREEWRGEQRDVWERMDEWLR
;
A
#
# COMPACT_ATOMS: atom_id res chain seq x y z
N MET A 1 -8.78 -13.78 30.14
CA MET A 1 -7.55 -14.10 30.89
C MET A 1 -6.81 -12.80 31.15
N ALA A 2 -6.34 -12.60 32.39
CA ALA A 2 -5.89 -11.30 32.89
C ALA A 2 -4.54 -10.86 32.29
N ALA A 3 -4.50 -9.67 31.67
CA ALA A 3 -3.25 -9.03 31.27
C ALA A 3 -2.50 -8.58 32.53
N LEU A 4 -1.28 -9.10 32.74
CA LEU A 4 -0.39 -8.64 33.81
C LEU A 4 0.30 -7.36 33.36
N THR A 5 -0.17 -6.23 33.89
CA THR A 5 0.39 -4.89 33.70
C THR A 5 1.62 -4.69 34.57
N VAL A 6 2.71 -4.20 33.97
CA VAL A 6 3.93 -3.78 34.69
C VAL A 6 4.00 -2.25 34.68
N THR A 7 4.09 -1.63 35.86
CA THR A 7 4.19 -0.17 36.03
C THR A 7 5.65 0.26 36.20
N VAL A 8 6.10 1.27 35.45
CA VAL A 8 7.48 1.82 35.50
C VAL A 8 7.43 3.30 35.86
N SER A 9 8.16 3.72 36.90
CA SER A 9 8.20 5.13 37.34
C SER A 9 9.34 5.91 36.70
N THR A 10 9.01 7.06 36.11
CA THR A 10 9.93 8.14 35.68
C THR A 10 9.72 9.41 36.52
N THR A 11 10.80 10.01 36.98
CA THR A 11 10.82 11.31 37.67
C THR A 11 11.47 12.35 36.77
N LYS A 12 10.67 13.28 36.22
CA LYS A 12 11.18 14.58 35.76
C LYS A 12 10.82 15.60 36.83
N LEU A 13 11.85 16.19 37.43
CA LEU A 13 11.72 17.34 38.33
C LEU A 13 11.43 18.58 37.49
N ASN A 14 10.18 19.04 37.57
CA ASN A 14 9.70 20.43 37.54
C ASN A 14 8.39 20.51 36.74
N ASP A 15 7.28 20.24 37.42
CA ASP A 15 6.14 21.16 37.48
C ASP A 15 5.17 20.63 38.55
N ALA A 16 4.85 21.48 39.52
CA ALA A 16 3.92 21.13 40.59
C ALA A 16 2.52 20.97 39.98
N ASN A 17 2.02 19.72 40.00
CA ASN A 17 0.63 19.29 39.80
C ASN A 17 0.23 18.60 38.47
N ALA A 18 1.17 17.98 37.75
CA ALA A 18 0.83 16.97 36.73
C ALA A 18 1.27 15.57 37.20
N GLN A 19 0.33 14.65 37.43
CA GLN A 19 0.65 13.24 37.66
C GLN A 19 1.33 12.67 36.40
N PRO A 20 2.53 12.08 36.49
CA PRO A 20 3.17 11.45 35.34
C PRO A 20 2.36 10.22 34.91
N THR A 21 1.76 10.27 33.71
CA THR A 21 1.17 9.11 33.05
C THR A 21 2.30 8.20 32.56
N TYR A 22 2.52 7.08 33.25
CA TYR A 22 3.51 6.08 32.85
C TYR A 22 2.98 5.23 31.69
N PRO A 23 3.79 4.94 30.65
CA PRO A 23 3.41 3.94 29.65
C PRO A 23 3.35 2.58 30.35
N THR A 24 2.14 2.00 30.37
CA THR A 24 1.92 0.68 30.95
C THR A 24 2.45 -0.36 29.97
N LEU A 25 3.51 -1.08 30.34
CA LEU A 25 4.04 -2.15 29.49
C LEU A 25 3.12 -3.36 29.55
N ARG A 26 2.82 -3.92 28.38
CA ARG A 26 1.90 -5.05 28.20
C ARG A 26 2.65 -6.28 27.72
N ARG A 27 2.50 -7.39 28.44
CA ARG A 27 2.98 -8.69 27.97
C ARG A 27 2.16 -9.12 26.76
N HIS A 28 2.84 -9.46 25.69
CA HIS A 28 2.20 -10.01 24.50
C HIS A 28 1.60 -11.39 24.81
N ALA A 29 0.35 -11.65 24.43
CA ALA A 29 -0.35 -12.87 24.84
C ALA A 29 0.21 -14.15 24.19
N ARG A 30 0.62 -14.06 22.92
CA ARG A 30 1.15 -15.18 22.13
C ARG A 30 2.66 -15.36 22.28
N TYR A 31 3.42 -14.29 22.02
CA TYR A 31 4.88 -14.25 22.11
C TYR A 31 5.39 -13.97 23.52
N TRP A 32 5.00 -14.82 24.46
CA TRP A 32 5.57 -14.89 25.79
C TRP A 32 6.06 -16.31 26.07
N LEU A 33 7.19 -16.68 25.46
CA LEU A 33 7.67 -18.07 25.43
C LEU A 33 8.35 -18.44 26.75
N ASP A 34 8.00 -19.60 27.30
CA ASP A 34 8.55 -20.07 28.58
C ASP A 34 10.08 -20.28 28.52
N ASP A 35 10.56 -20.79 27.38
CA ASP A 35 11.97 -21.02 27.05
C ASP A 35 12.67 -19.81 26.38
N GLY A 36 11.96 -18.69 26.23
CA GLY A 36 12.52 -17.48 25.64
C GLY A 36 13.71 -16.93 26.43
N SER A 37 14.77 -16.56 25.72
CA SER A 37 16.05 -16.11 26.29
C SER A 37 16.27 -14.60 26.23
N LEU A 38 15.33 -13.85 25.65
CA LEU A 38 15.38 -12.41 25.49
C LEU A 38 13.98 -11.81 25.65
N VAL A 39 13.89 -10.67 26.33
CA VAL A 39 12.68 -9.84 26.32
C VAL A 39 12.93 -8.66 25.41
N VAL A 40 12.12 -8.49 24.37
CA VAL A 40 12.18 -7.36 23.44
C VAL A 40 10.99 -6.44 23.69
N ARG A 41 11.22 -5.13 23.71
CA ARG A 41 10.18 -4.10 23.81
C ARG A 41 10.04 -3.39 22.48
N ALA A 42 8.85 -3.45 21.90
CA ALA A 42 8.39 -2.63 20.76
C ALA A 42 7.25 -1.73 21.27
N GLN A 43 7.45 -0.40 21.25
CA GLN A 43 6.52 0.58 21.82
C GLN A 43 6.09 0.23 23.27
N ASN A 44 4.81 -0.17 23.46
CA ASN A 44 4.21 -0.51 24.75
C ASN A 44 4.11 -2.01 24.99
N ASP A 45 4.39 -2.83 23.99
CA ASP A 45 4.32 -4.28 24.09
C ASP A 45 5.71 -4.89 24.32
N ILE A 46 5.74 -5.91 25.19
CA ILE A 46 6.93 -6.69 25.48
C ILE A 46 6.73 -8.16 25.10
N TYR A 47 7.77 -8.72 24.51
CA TYR A 47 7.79 -10.03 23.87
C TYR A 47 8.91 -10.86 24.49
N LYS A 48 8.62 -12.06 24.97
CA LYS A 48 9.66 -13.00 25.47
C LYS A 48 9.91 -14.04 24.39
N VAL A 49 11.09 -13.98 23.76
CA VAL A 49 11.41 -14.69 22.51
C VAL A 49 12.83 -15.28 22.52
N HIS A 50 13.15 -16.09 21.51
CA HIS A 50 14.45 -16.71 21.32
C HIS A 50 15.45 -15.75 20.67
N ARG A 51 16.49 -15.35 21.42
CA ARG A 51 17.58 -14.50 20.92
C ARG A 51 18.23 -15.06 19.66
N THR A 52 18.52 -16.35 19.65
CA THR A 52 19.22 -17.02 18.54
C THR A 52 18.46 -16.99 17.23
N LEU A 53 17.12 -16.95 17.26
CA LEU A 53 16.31 -16.79 16.05
C LEU A 53 16.41 -15.37 15.49
N LEU A 54 16.36 -14.36 16.36
CA LEU A 54 16.49 -12.96 15.93
C LEU A 54 17.90 -12.67 15.40
N ASP A 55 18.93 -13.04 16.16
CA ASP A 55 20.35 -12.80 15.81
C ASP A 55 20.75 -13.52 14.51
N ARG A 56 20.08 -14.63 14.17
CA ARG A 56 20.32 -15.35 12.91
C ARG A 56 19.88 -14.56 11.68
N HIS A 57 18.81 -13.78 11.81
CA HIS A 57 18.16 -13.13 10.68
C HIS A 57 18.34 -11.60 10.64
N SER A 58 18.73 -10.98 11.76
CA SER A 58 18.99 -9.55 11.88
C SER A 58 20.30 -9.27 12.62
N LYS A 59 21.16 -8.46 11.99
CA LYS A 59 22.39 -7.97 12.63
C LYS A 59 22.11 -6.80 13.58
N VAL A 60 21.09 -5.99 13.28
CA VAL A 60 20.71 -4.84 14.11
C VAL A 60 20.34 -5.31 15.51
N LEU A 61 19.44 -6.28 15.63
CA LEU A 61 19.02 -6.84 16.92
C LEU A 61 20.18 -7.51 17.68
N ALA A 62 21.12 -8.14 16.95
CA ALA A 62 22.32 -8.71 17.56
C ALA A 62 23.24 -7.65 18.19
N THR A 63 23.24 -6.42 17.65
CA THR A 63 24.05 -5.28 18.12
C THR A 63 23.35 -4.41 19.17
N LEU A 64 22.03 -4.52 19.33
CA LEU A 64 21.31 -3.75 20.33
C LEU A 64 21.73 -4.19 21.74
N GLY A 65 22.11 -3.21 22.56
CA GLY A 65 22.46 -3.40 23.95
C GLY A 65 21.24 -3.39 24.88
N PRO A 66 21.43 -3.72 26.16
CA PRO A 66 20.44 -3.43 27.22
C PRO A 66 20.09 -1.93 27.20
N SER A 67 18.84 -1.57 27.45
CA SER A 67 18.44 -0.17 27.58
C SER A 67 19.31 0.57 28.59
N THR A 68 20.06 1.57 28.13
CA THR A 68 20.92 2.43 28.95
C THR A 68 20.19 3.66 29.51
N GLU A 69 18.94 3.91 29.10
CA GLU A 69 18.18 5.06 29.55
C GLU A 69 17.45 4.80 30.88
N GLY A 70 18.03 5.34 31.96
CA GLY A 70 17.38 5.45 33.28
C GLY A 70 18.33 5.21 34.46
N PRO A 71 18.28 6.02 35.54
CA PRO A 71 19.20 5.91 36.70
C PRO A 71 18.92 4.73 37.63
N ASP A 72 18.09 3.77 37.24
CA ASP A 72 17.57 2.72 38.13
C ASP A 72 17.89 1.32 37.56
N GLU A 73 19.02 0.76 38.00
CA GLU A 73 19.54 -0.59 37.64
C GLU A 73 18.52 -1.71 37.91
N SER A 74 17.55 -1.48 38.80
CA SER A 74 16.57 -2.48 39.25
C SER A 74 15.37 -2.68 38.30
N LYS A 75 15.23 -1.85 37.25
CA LYS A 75 14.09 -1.86 36.30
C LYS A 75 14.42 -2.40 34.91
N LYS A 76 15.64 -2.91 34.70
CA LYS A 76 16.14 -3.36 33.38
C LYS A 76 15.86 -4.84 33.08
N THR A 77 15.26 -5.57 34.02
CA THR A 77 15.00 -7.00 33.88
C THR A 77 13.52 -7.35 34.10
N VAL A 78 13.01 -8.26 33.28
CA VAL A 78 11.67 -8.86 33.43
C VAL A 78 11.85 -10.37 33.46
N ASP A 79 11.31 -11.03 34.49
CA ASP A 79 11.51 -12.45 34.77
C ASP A 79 13.01 -12.85 34.83
N GLY A 80 13.86 -11.94 35.34
CA GLY A 80 15.31 -12.13 35.43
C GLY A 80 16.08 -11.99 34.11
N LEU A 81 15.38 -11.69 33.00
CA LEU A 81 15.96 -11.47 31.67
C LEU A 81 16.11 -10.00 31.37
N VAL A 82 17.19 -9.63 30.68
CA VAL A 82 17.42 -8.27 30.21
C VAL A 82 16.36 -7.89 29.17
N VAL A 83 15.75 -6.72 29.36
CA VAL A 83 14.85 -6.12 28.37
C VAL A 83 15.68 -5.34 27.35
N MET A 84 15.60 -5.76 26.10
CA MET A 84 16.12 -5.04 24.94
C MET A 84 15.02 -4.14 24.39
N HIS A 85 15.28 -2.84 24.33
CA HIS A 85 14.37 -1.88 23.74
C HIS A 85 14.75 -1.64 22.28
N ILE A 86 13.79 -1.82 21.38
CA ILE A 86 13.91 -1.32 20.02
C ILE A 86 13.84 0.21 20.12
N PRO A 87 14.88 0.96 19.69
CA PRO A 87 14.89 2.42 19.78
C PRO A 87 13.67 3.04 19.09
N ASP A 88 13.08 4.05 19.73
CA ASP A 88 11.89 4.73 19.20
C ASP A 88 12.16 5.38 17.83
N GLU A 89 13.42 5.73 17.54
CA GLU A 89 13.86 6.28 16.24
C GLU A 89 13.72 5.30 15.07
N LEU A 90 13.63 3.99 15.34
CA LEU A 90 13.38 2.98 14.30
C LEU A 90 11.89 2.90 13.94
N GLU A 91 11.00 3.55 14.71
CA GLU A 91 9.56 3.65 14.45
C GLU A 91 8.86 2.30 14.24
N VAL A 92 9.35 1.23 14.88
CA VAL A 92 8.77 -0.11 14.76
C VAL A 92 7.49 -0.20 15.58
N ARG A 93 6.35 -0.45 14.92
CA ARG A 93 5.08 -0.64 15.61
C ARG A 93 4.99 -2.04 16.21
N SER A 94 4.24 -2.17 17.30
CA SER A 94 4.01 -3.46 17.96
C SER A 94 3.39 -4.48 17.00
N GLU A 95 2.41 -4.06 16.20
CA GLU A 95 1.74 -4.88 15.18
C GLU A 95 2.72 -5.39 14.11
N ASP A 96 3.69 -4.55 13.71
CA ASP A 96 4.69 -4.93 12.69
C ASP A 96 5.68 -5.95 13.23
N PHE A 97 6.11 -5.74 14.48
CA PHE A 97 6.98 -6.68 15.15
C PHE A 97 6.27 -8.02 15.40
N GLU A 98 5.00 -8.01 15.83
CA GLU A 98 4.18 -9.21 15.96
C GLU A 98 4.07 -9.96 14.63
N ALA A 99 3.75 -9.25 13.54
CA ALA A 99 3.66 -9.83 12.20
C ALA A 99 5.00 -10.46 11.75
N LEU A 100 6.13 -9.83 12.08
CA LEU A 100 7.46 -10.37 11.83
C LEU A 100 7.72 -11.65 12.64
N LEU A 101 7.38 -11.66 13.93
CA LEU A 101 7.54 -12.84 14.79
C LEU A 101 6.68 -14.01 14.30
N GLU A 102 5.43 -13.76 13.92
CA GLU A 102 4.55 -14.76 13.32
C GLU A 102 5.15 -15.41 12.07
N HIS A 103 5.94 -14.66 11.29
CA HIS A 103 6.66 -15.22 10.16
C HIS A 103 7.87 -16.06 10.60
N ILE A 104 8.68 -15.55 11.54
CA ILE A 104 9.88 -16.22 12.05
C ILE A 104 9.56 -17.55 12.75
N TYR A 105 8.47 -17.58 13.52
CA TYR A 105 8.00 -18.78 14.23
C TYR A 105 7.14 -19.70 13.36
N HIS A 106 6.96 -19.39 12.07
CA HIS A 106 6.12 -20.16 11.13
C HIS A 106 4.65 -20.32 11.54
N ASP A 107 4.19 -19.43 12.41
CA ASP A 107 2.84 -19.33 12.93
C ASP A 107 1.85 -18.85 11.86
N ALA A 108 2.26 -17.83 11.11
CA ALA A 108 1.54 -17.26 9.97
C ALA A 108 2.59 -16.70 8.98
N PRO A 109 3.23 -17.56 8.18
CA PRO A 109 4.32 -17.15 7.31
C PRO A 109 3.82 -16.33 6.11
N VAL A 110 4.65 -15.38 5.65
CA VAL A 110 4.44 -14.66 4.39
C VAL A 110 4.53 -15.66 3.23
N ASN A 111 3.37 -15.96 2.63
CA ASN A 111 3.19 -16.89 1.52
C ASN A 111 2.10 -16.35 0.57
N ASN A 112 1.70 -17.14 -0.43
CA ASN A 112 0.73 -16.71 -1.45
C ASN A 112 -0.69 -16.44 -0.91
N SER A 113 -1.00 -16.90 0.30
CA SER A 113 -2.30 -16.66 0.95
C SER A 113 -2.22 -15.58 2.03
N ALA A 114 -1.06 -14.93 2.21
CA ALA A 114 -0.91 -13.87 3.20
C ALA A 114 -1.73 -12.64 2.79
N SER A 115 -2.41 -12.03 3.76
CA SER A 115 -3.17 -10.81 3.53
C SER A 115 -2.26 -9.60 3.32
N PHE A 116 -2.78 -8.55 2.66
CA PHE A 116 -2.02 -7.32 2.44
C PHE A 116 -1.49 -6.71 3.76
N PRO A 117 -2.30 -6.52 4.82
CA PRO A 117 -1.82 -5.91 6.06
C PRO A 117 -0.65 -6.67 6.68
N LYS A 118 -0.65 -8.00 6.56
CA LYS A 118 0.42 -8.86 7.02
C LYS A 118 1.71 -8.64 6.22
N VAL A 119 1.62 -8.66 4.89
CA VAL A 119 2.77 -8.42 4.00
C VAL A 119 3.34 -7.02 4.24
N ALA A 120 2.48 -6.00 4.33
CA ALA A 120 2.84 -4.61 4.63
C ALA A 120 3.59 -4.48 5.97
N SER A 121 3.05 -5.10 7.03
CA SER A 121 3.64 -5.08 8.37
C SER A 121 5.02 -5.74 8.40
N VAL A 122 5.16 -6.92 7.77
CA VAL A 122 6.45 -7.61 7.66
C VAL A 122 7.43 -6.81 6.82
N LEU A 123 7.01 -6.25 5.68
CA LEU A 123 7.86 -5.44 4.80
C LEU A 123 8.49 -4.26 5.54
N ARG A 124 7.68 -3.53 6.33
CA ARG A 124 8.12 -2.40 7.17
C ARG A 124 9.14 -2.87 8.21
N ALA A 125 8.74 -3.78 9.11
CA ALA A 125 9.60 -4.24 10.22
C ALA A 125 10.92 -4.87 9.74
N SER A 126 10.90 -5.58 8.61
CA SER A 126 12.09 -6.25 8.08
C SER A 126 13.02 -5.32 7.30
N SER A 127 12.64 -4.07 7.02
CA SER A 127 13.43 -3.16 6.19
C SER A 127 14.76 -2.80 6.82
N LYS A 128 15.69 -2.32 5.99
CA LYS A 128 17.04 -1.94 6.42
C LYS A 128 17.03 -0.77 7.40
N GLU A 129 16.06 0.13 7.26
CA GLU A 129 15.86 1.32 8.08
C GLU A 129 15.27 0.98 9.45
N GLN A 130 14.64 -0.20 9.59
CA GLN A 130 14.07 -0.69 10.85
C GLN A 130 14.93 -1.81 11.45
N LEU A 131 14.46 -3.05 11.43
CA LEU A 131 15.13 -4.14 12.13
C LEU A 131 16.11 -4.92 11.24
N ASP A 132 16.24 -4.57 9.96
CA ASP A 132 17.17 -5.16 8.99
C ASP A 132 17.14 -6.70 8.98
N PHE A 133 16.10 -7.26 8.38
CA PHE A 133 15.95 -8.69 8.11
C PHE A 133 15.96 -8.94 6.59
N PRO A 134 17.15 -8.94 5.92
CA PRO A 134 17.22 -8.84 4.45
C PRO A 134 16.47 -9.93 3.70
N ALA A 135 16.60 -11.20 4.14
CA ALA A 135 15.95 -12.32 3.48
C ALA A 135 14.41 -12.25 3.59
N ILE A 136 13.92 -11.84 4.76
CA ILE A 136 12.47 -11.66 5.01
C ILE A 136 11.96 -10.45 4.24
N HIS A 137 12.73 -9.38 4.17
CA HIS A 137 12.38 -8.18 3.42
C HIS A 137 12.30 -8.45 1.92
N THR A 138 13.26 -9.19 1.34
CA THR A 138 13.18 -9.62 -0.06
C THR A 138 11.93 -10.47 -0.32
N LEU A 139 11.59 -11.39 0.59
CA LEU A 139 10.38 -12.20 0.48
C LEU A 139 9.11 -11.33 0.52
N ALA A 140 8.99 -10.44 1.51
CA ALA A 140 7.84 -9.56 1.66
C ALA A 140 7.69 -8.61 0.46
N ARG A 141 8.80 -8.08 -0.06
CA ARG A 141 8.83 -7.24 -1.27
C ARG A 141 8.31 -8.00 -2.48
N ALA A 142 8.82 -9.21 -2.73
CA ALA A 142 8.37 -10.04 -3.83
C ALA A 142 6.87 -10.38 -3.72
N ARG A 143 6.38 -10.66 -2.51
CA ARG A 143 4.93 -10.86 -2.30
C ARG A 143 4.12 -9.61 -2.55
N LEU A 144 4.58 -8.45 -2.09
CA LEU A 144 3.90 -7.20 -2.38
C LEU A 144 3.84 -6.94 -3.90
N GLU A 145 4.92 -7.18 -4.64
CA GLU A 145 4.96 -7.05 -6.10
C GLU A 145 3.94 -7.95 -6.81
N GLU A 146 3.72 -9.17 -6.33
CA GLU A 146 2.74 -10.11 -6.91
C GLU A 146 1.28 -9.74 -6.62
N MET A 147 1.02 -8.93 -5.59
CA MET A 147 -0.33 -8.54 -5.20
C MET A 147 -0.93 -7.42 -6.08
N PHE A 148 -0.09 -6.73 -6.84
CA PHE A 148 -0.48 -5.55 -7.61
C PHE A 148 -0.07 -5.68 -9.08
N PRO A 149 -0.85 -5.13 -10.02
CA PRO A 149 -0.49 -5.18 -11.43
C PRO A 149 0.80 -4.43 -11.73
N SER A 150 1.60 -5.00 -12.64
CA SER A 150 2.80 -4.36 -13.19
C SER A 150 2.60 -3.74 -14.58
N GLY A 151 1.42 -3.96 -15.18
CA GLY A 151 1.05 -3.48 -16.51
C GLY A 151 -0.30 -2.77 -16.52
N PRO A 152 -0.70 -2.23 -17.68
CA PRO A 152 -1.96 -1.53 -17.82
C PRO A 152 -3.12 -2.50 -17.56
N GLN A 153 -3.94 -2.18 -16.56
CA GLN A 153 -5.18 -2.87 -16.28
C GLN A 153 -6.26 -1.83 -16.03
N ALA A 154 -7.23 -1.79 -16.93
CA ALA A 154 -8.33 -0.84 -16.88
C ALA A 154 -9.10 -0.93 -15.55
N SER A 155 -9.48 -2.13 -15.11
CA SER A 155 -10.37 -2.31 -13.95
C SER A 155 -9.65 -2.56 -12.62
N PHE A 156 -8.39 -2.15 -12.48
CA PHE A 156 -7.66 -2.36 -11.23
C PHE A 156 -8.08 -1.36 -10.14
N SER A 157 -8.68 -1.89 -9.07
CA SER A 157 -8.95 -1.16 -7.83
C SER A 157 -8.57 -2.01 -6.63
N SER A 158 -8.07 -1.36 -5.58
CA SER A 158 -7.73 -2.01 -4.32
C SER A 158 -8.00 -1.05 -3.16
N GLU A 159 -8.67 -1.55 -2.13
CA GLU A 159 -8.86 -0.80 -0.89
C GLU A 159 -7.52 -0.41 -0.22
N HIS A 160 -6.45 -1.13 -0.54
CA HIS A 160 -5.12 -0.91 0.01
C HIS A 160 -4.21 -0.07 -0.88
N ALA A 161 -4.74 0.54 -1.96
CA ALA A 161 -3.92 1.23 -2.96
C ALA A 161 -3.03 2.33 -2.35
N GLU A 162 -3.55 3.14 -1.43
CA GLU A 162 -2.80 4.23 -0.81
C GLU A 162 -1.60 3.76 0.04
N GLU A 163 -1.84 2.78 0.91
CA GLU A 163 -0.79 2.19 1.74
C GLU A 163 0.23 1.44 0.87
N ALA A 164 -0.25 0.70 -0.13
CA ALA A 164 0.60 0.01 -1.10
C ALA A 164 1.49 0.99 -1.88
N LEU A 165 0.96 2.15 -2.29
CA LEU A 165 1.73 3.18 -2.98
C LEU A 165 2.83 3.74 -2.07
N THR A 166 2.47 4.06 -0.82
CA THR A 166 3.41 4.55 0.18
C THR A 166 4.56 3.55 0.38
N LEU A 167 4.24 2.26 0.54
CA LEU A 167 5.24 1.20 0.66
C LEU A 167 6.09 1.05 -0.61
N ALA A 168 5.46 1.10 -1.78
CA ALA A 168 6.15 0.97 -3.06
C ALA A 168 7.14 2.13 -3.31
N VAL A 169 6.83 3.33 -2.83
CA VAL A 169 7.74 4.47 -2.87
C VAL A 169 8.87 4.28 -1.87
N ASN A 170 8.54 4.05 -0.59
CA ASN A 170 9.51 3.96 0.50
C ASN A 170 10.50 2.79 0.36
N HIS A 171 10.07 1.65 -0.19
CA HIS A 171 10.90 0.44 -0.33
C HIS A 171 11.38 0.17 -1.76
N ASP A 172 11.36 1.19 -2.61
CA ASP A 172 11.80 1.15 -4.00
C ASP A 172 11.26 -0.02 -4.83
N ILE A 173 9.94 -0.04 -5.02
CA ILE A 173 9.20 -1.08 -5.75
C ILE A 173 8.55 -0.47 -7.00
N PRO A 174 9.33 -0.11 -8.03
CA PRO A 174 8.85 0.66 -9.18
C PRO A 174 7.83 -0.10 -10.04
N SER A 175 7.88 -1.43 -10.05
CA SER A 175 7.06 -2.32 -10.88
C SER A 175 5.56 -2.11 -10.69
N ILE A 176 5.11 -1.76 -9.48
CA ILE A 176 3.68 -1.61 -9.14
C ILE A 176 3.24 -0.15 -9.00
N ARG A 177 4.17 0.81 -8.99
CA ARG A 177 3.86 2.23 -8.73
C ARG A 177 2.89 2.81 -9.75
N LYS A 178 3.07 2.53 -11.04
CA LYS A 178 2.19 3.09 -12.09
C LYS A 178 0.74 2.65 -11.91
N ALA A 179 0.51 1.37 -11.65
CA ALA A 179 -0.84 0.84 -11.43
C ALA A 179 -1.50 1.51 -10.21
N LEU A 180 -0.74 1.68 -9.14
CA LEU A 180 -1.21 2.32 -7.91
C LEU A 180 -1.51 3.80 -8.10
N TYR A 181 -0.59 4.56 -8.69
CA TYR A 181 -0.80 5.98 -9.04
C TYR A 181 -2.01 6.16 -9.95
N TYR A 182 -2.14 5.31 -10.98
CA TYR A 182 -3.30 5.33 -11.87
C TYR A 182 -4.59 5.13 -11.10
N SER A 183 -4.70 4.02 -10.36
CA SER A 183 -5.89 3.64 -9.62
C SER A 183 -6.33 4.74 -8.64
N ILE A 184 -5.39 5.31 -7.88
CA ILE A 184 -5.68 6.39 -6.92
C ILE A 184 -6.12 7.66 -7.65
N ALA A 185 -5.39 8.08 -8.68
CA ALA A 185 -5.69 9.30 -9.42
C ALA A 185 -7.07 9.26 -10.09
N THR A 186 -7.51 8.09 -10.58
CA THR A 186 -8.76 7.96 -11.33
C THR A 186 -9.98 7.58 -10.48
N HIS A 187 -9.78 7.17 -9.21
CA HIS A 187 -10.83 6.74 -8.28
C HIS A 187 -10.90 7.55 -6.97
N SER A 188 -10.12 8.64 -6.82
CA SER A 188 -10.11 9.45 -5.58
C SER A 188 -11.51 9.94 -5.16
N HIS A 189 -12.36 10.28 -6.13
CA HIS A 189 -13.72 10.78 -5.88
C HIS A 189 -14.75 9.72 -5.48
N ASP A 190 -14.48 8.43 -5.69
CA ASP A 190 -15.40 7.35 -5.29
C ASP A 190 -15.33 7.11 -3.78
N HIS A 191 -14.15 7.29 -3.18
CA HIS A 191 -13.92 7.06 -1.75
C HIS A 191 -14.52 8.14 -0.85
N ASP A 192 -14.62 9.39 -1.31
CA ASP A 192 -15.24 10.50 -0.56
C ASP A 192 -16.76 10.30 -0.37
N ALA A 193 -17.43 9.65 -1.34
CA ALA A 193 -18.86 9.35 -1.25
C ALA A 193 -19.15 8.24 -0.23
N ASP A 194 -18.29 7.22 -0.16
CA ASP A 194 -18.43 6.11 0.79
C ASP A 194 -17.99 6.47 2.22
N ALA A 195 -16.99 7.35 2.37
CA ALA A 195 -16.50 7.83 3.68
C ALA A 195 -17.57 8.62 4.46
N ALA A 196 -18.54 9.23 3.78
CA ALA A 196 -19.68 9.88 4.41
C ALA A 196 -20.69 8.89 5.04
N SER A 197 -20.53 7.59 4.76
CA SER A 197 -21.44 6.52 5.21
C SER A 197 -20.81 5.49 6.16
N ALA A 198 -19.49 5.54 6.39
CA ALA A 198 -18.77 4.55 7.18
C ALA A 198 -18.78 4.84 8.70
N ASP A 199 -19.03 3.79 9.48
CA ASP A 199 -19.06 3.78 10.94
C ASP A 199 -17.73 4.29 11.55
N ALA A 200 -17.83 5.20 12.52
CA ALA A 200 -16.71 5.95 13.11
C ALA A 200 -15.74 5.11 13.97
N SER A 201 -15.86 3.77 13.91
CA SER A 201 -15.19 2.79 14.75
C SER A 201 -14.01 2.07 14.07
N ALA A 202 -13.88 2.17 12.74
CA ALA A 202 -12.74 1.61 12.02
C ALA A 202 -11.48 2.49 12.20
N PRO A 203 -10.29 1.90 12.42
CA PRO A 203 -9.05 2.67 12.47
C PRO A 203 -8.87 3.41 11.14
N ARG A 204 -8.89 4.75 11.21
CA ARG A 204 -8.65 5.62 10.05
C ARG A 204 -7.27 5.30 9.50
N ARG A 205 -7.23 4.82 8.24
CA ARG A 205 -5.99 4.57 7.52
C ARG A 205 -5.19 5.88 7.45
N PRO A 206 -3.85 5.84 7.57
CA PRO A 206 -3.05 7.03 7.40
C PRO A 206 -3.32 7.58 5.99
N PRO A 207 -3.69 8.85 5.84
CA PRO A 207 -3.86 9.44 4.52
C PRO A 207 -2.53 9.40 3.77
N LEU A 208 -2.60 9.32 2.44
CA LEU A 208 -1.44 9.55 1.58
C LEU A 208 -0.67 10.81 2.00
N SER A 209 0.65 10.76 1.86
CA SER A 209 1.46 11.95 2.10
C SER A 209 1.05 13.08 1.14
N PRO A 210 1.15 14.36 1.55
CA PRO A 210 0.79 15.48 0.69
C PRO A 210 1.52 15.47 -0.66
N GLU A 211 2.75 14.98 -0.68
CA GLU A 211 3.55 14.83 -1.90
C GLU A 211 2.97 13.76 -2.85
N LEU A 212 2.58 12.60 -2.32
CA LEU A 212 1.98 11.54 -3.13
C LEU A 212 0.59 11.95 -3.64
N SER A 213 -0.20 12.63 -2.81
CA SER A 213 -1.50 13.19 -3.21
C SER A 213 -1.33 14.19 -4.36
N ALA A 214 -0.42 15.16 -4.21
CA ALA A 214 -0.17 16.16 -5.26
C ALA A 214 0.31 15.53 -6.57
N ARG A 215 1.06 14.41 -6.51
CA ARG A 215 1.46 13.65 -7.71
C ARG A 215 0.29 12.93 -8.36
N CYS A 216 -0.67 12.42 -7.58
CA CYS A 216 -1.89 11.83 -8.12
C CYS A 216 -2.77 12.89 -8.82
N ASP A 217 -2.92 14.06 -8.21
CA ASP A 217 -3.67 15.18 -8.78
C ASP A 217 -3.04 15.66 -10.10
N ALA A 218 -1.72 15.87 -10.09
CA ALA A 218 -0.98 16.23 -11.30
C ALA A 218 -1.07 15.15 -12.40
N LEU A 219 -1.03 13.87 -12.02
CA LEU A 219 -1.23 12.77 -12.96
C LEU A 219 -2.62 12.83 -13.59
N LEU A 220 -3.67 13.03 -12.78
CA LEU A 220 -5.04 13.13 -13.26
C LEU A 220 -5.20 14.26 -14.29
N GLU A 221 -4.62 15.44 -14.02
CA GLU A 221 -4.62 16.55 -14.98
C GLU A 221 -3.97 16.17 -16.32
N LYS A 222 -2.85 15.44 -16.28
CA LYS A 222 -2.16 14.97 -17.50
C LYS A 222 -2.99 13.93 -18.25
N LEU A 223 -3.61 12.99 -17.53
CA LEU A 223 -4.51 11.99 -18.11
C LEU A 223 -5.68 12.66 -18.83
N ILE A 224 -6.37 13.58 -18.16
CA ILE A 224 -7.49 14.33 -18.75
C ILE A 224 -7.01 15.14 -19.96
N SER A 225 -5.91 15.87 -19.83
CA SER A 225 -5.38 16.70 -20.93
C SER A 225 -5.04 15.88 -22.18
N HIS A 226 -4.45 14.70 -21.99
CA HIS A 226 -4.09 13.81 -23.08
C HIS A 226 -5.31 13.09 -23.67
N PHE A 227 -6.25 12.63 -22.84
CA PHE A 227 -7.37 11.81 -23.29
C PHE A 227 -8.54 12.62 -23.85
N THR A 228 -8.73 13.87 -23.41
CA THR A 228 -9.78 14.76 -23.94
C THR A 228 -9.82 14.80 -25.48
N PRO A 229 -8.72 15.11 -26.20
CA PRO A 229 -8.75 15.14 -27.66
C PRO A 229 -9.03 13.76 -28.27
N ILE A 230 -8.59 12.66 -27.65
CA ILE A 230 -8.86 11.30 -28.11
C ILE A 230 -10.36 10.99 -28.01
N LEU A 231 -11.00 11.36 -26.90
CA LEU A 231 -12.41 11.08 -26.66
C LEU A 231 -13.34 11.93 -27.54
N PHE A 232 -13.03 13.22 -27.69
CA PHE A 232 -13.91 14.17 -28.41
C PHE A 232 -13.63 14.27 -29.91
N THR A 233 -12.61 13.57 -30.41
CA THR A 233 -12.37 13.44 -31.86
C THR A 233 -13.02 12.16 -32.36
N VAL A 234 -13.98 12.30 -33.27
CA VAL A 234 -14.62 11.14 -33.90
C VAL A 234 -13.56 10.30 -34.61
N ALA A 235 -13.52 9.00 -34.29
CA ALA A 235 -12.62 8.06 -34.94
C ALA A 235 -12.95 7.90 -36.44
N THR A 236 -11.92 7.78 -37.28
CA THR A 236 -12.07 7.56 -38.73
C THR A 236 -11.68 6.15 -39.13
N ALA A 237 -12.43 5.51 -40.02
CA ALA A 237 -12.13 4.18 -40.52
C ALA A 237 -11.48 4.21 -41.92
N ASN A 238 -10.90 3.08 -42.33
CA ASN A 238 -10.32 2.90 -43.67
C ASN A 238 -11.36 2.97 -44.81
N HIS A 239 -12.63 2.72 -44.50
CA HIS A 239 -13.75 2.81 -45.43
C HIS A 239 -14.66 3.99 -45.07
N MET A 240 -15.05 4.79 -46.07
CA MET A 240 -15.89 5.98 -45.88
C MET A 240 -17.24 5.63 -45.21
N SER A 241 -17.88 4.54 -45.62
CA SER A 241 -19.13 4.08 -45.00
C SER A 241 -18.97 3.68 -43.53
N CYS A 242 -17.83 3.11 -43.15
CA CYS A 242 -17.53 2.79 -41.74
C CYS A 242 -17.24 4.07 -40.94
N THR A 243 -16.62 5.08 -41.56
CA THR A 243 -16.42 6.40 -40.95
C THR A 243 -17.75 7.09 -40.68
N ASP A 244 -18.72 7.00 -41.60
CA ASP A 244 -20.07 7.54 -41.41
C ASP A 244 -20.77 6.90 -40.21
N VAL A 245 -20.66 5.56 -40.06
CA VAL A 245 -21.19 4.85 -38.89
C VAL A 245 -20.51 5.31 -37.59
N LEU A 246 -19.17 5.41 -37.57
CA LEU A 246 -18.47 5.92 -36.40
C LEU A 246 -18.95 7.34 -36.06
N ALA A 247 -19.07 8.24 -37.03
CA ALA A 247 -19.54 9.60 -36.82
C ALA A 247 -20.97 9.68 -36.25
N GLU A 248 -21.89 8.84 -36.74
CA GLU A 248 -23.26 8.78 -36.23
C GLU A 248 -23.33 8.21 -34.80
N LYS A 249 -22.52 7.18 -34.52
CA LYS A 249 -22.59 6.40 -33.27
C LYS A 249 -21.67 6.91 -32.17
N TRP A 250 -20.67 7.74 -32.47
CA TRP A 250 -19.67 8.18 -31.51
C TRP A 250 -20.27 8.93 -30.32
N MET A 251 -21.18 9.88 -30.57
CA MET A 251 -21.82 10.65 -29.50
C MET A 251 -22.61 9.74 -28.55
N PRO A 252 -23.59 8.93 -29.00
CA PRO A 252 -24.40 8.11 -28.09
C PRO A 252 -23.67 6.92 -27.48
N LEU A 253 -22.67 6.32 -28.16
CA LEU A 253 -22.01 5.10 -27.68
C LEU A 253 -20.68 5.34 -26.98
N VAL A 254 -20.02 6.49 -27.21
CA VAL A 254 -18.69 6.78 -26.66
C VAL A 254 -18.69 8.02 -25.78
N ILE A 255 -19.07 9.18 -26.32
CA ILE A 255 -18.99 10.44 -25.57
C ILE A 255 -20.00 10.46 -24.41
N GLN A 256 -21.28 10.18 -24.68
CA GLN A 256 -22.31 10.27 -23.65
C GLN A 256 -22.04 9.33 -22.47
N PRO A 257 -21.74 8.03 -22.68
CA PRO A 257 -21.43 7.14 -21.56
C PRO A 257 -20.20 7.58 -20.75
N ALA A 258 -19.16 8.11 -21.41
CA ALA A 258 -17.95 8.59 -20.73
C ALA A 258 -18.19 9.89 -19.93
N LEU A 259 -19.17 10.70 -20.30
CA LEU A 259 -19.59 11.86 -19.51
C LEU A 259 -20.43 11.45 -18.29
N ASP A 260 -21.25 10.40 -18.44
CA ASP A 260 -22.16 9.95 -17.40
C ASP A 260 -21.45 9.29 -16.20
N ASP A 261 -20.25 8.76 -16.40
CA ASP A 261 -19.54 7.97 -15.36
C ASP A 261 -18.08 8.38 -15.12
N ASN A 262 -17.74 9.64 -15.44
CA ASN A 262 -16.39 10.17 -15.32
C ASN A 262 -15.34 9.41 -16.15
N GLY A 263 -15.74 8.77 -17.26
CA GLY A 263 -14.85 8.13 -18.23
C GLY A 263 -13.72 9.04 -18.75
N LEU A 264 -13.92 10.36 -18.79
CA LEU A 264 -12.86 11.32 -19.14
C LEU A 264 -11.64 11.23 -18.20
N CYS A 265 -11.88 10.93 -16.92
CA CYS A 265 -10.85 10.74 -15.91
C CYS A 265 -10.25 9.32 -15.94
N ARG A 266 -10.87 8.40 -16.68
CA ARG A 266 -10.59 6.95 -16.69
C ARG A 266 -10.28 6.48 -18.11
N PRO A 267 -9.13 6.89 -18.69
CA PRO A 267 -8.81 6.62 -20.09
C PRO A 267 -8.71 5.13 -20.41
N LEU A 268 -8.14 4.30 -19.53
CA LEU A 268 -7.94 2.88 -19.80
C LEU A 268 -9.27 2.12 -19.80
N GLU A 269 -10.14 2.44 -18.84
CA GLU A 269 -11.50 1.92 -18.70
C GLU A 269 -12.40 2.37 -19.83
N THR A 270 -12.29 3.63 -20.24
CA THR A 270 -13.08 4.17 -21.35
C THR A 270 -12.67 3.53 -22.66
N LEU A 271 -11.36 3.41 -22.94
CA LEU A 271 -10.86 2.70 -24.11
C LEU A 271 -11.28 1.23 -24.12
N GLU A 272 -11.22 0.54 -22.97
CA GLU A 272 -11.66 -0.86 -22.85
C GLU A 272 -13.15 -1.00 -23.20
N ARG A 273 -13.97 -0.05 -22.75
CA ARG A 273 -15.40 -0.02 -23.08
C ARG A 273 -15.65 0.24 -24.56
N ILE A 274 -14.92 1.18 -25.17
CA ILE A 274 -15.01 1.47 -26.61
C ILE A 274 -14.65 0.20 -27.41
N ILE A 275 -13.61 -0.52 -27.01
CA ILE A 275 -13.18 -1.79 -27.63
C ILE A 275 -14.26 -2.87 -27.52
N ALA A 276 -14.97 -2.90 -26.39
CA ALA A 276 -16.00 -3.89 -26.07
C ALA A 276 -17.34 -3.69 -26.80
N ILE A 277 -17.58 -2.51 -27.39
CA ILE A 277 -18.78 -2.27 -28.22
C ILE A 277 -18.80 -3.25 -29.41
N ASP A 278 -19.98 -3.79 -29.71
CA ASP A 278 -20.20 -4.61 -30.90
C ASP A 278 -20.36 -3.73 -32.15
N TRP A 279 -19.23 -3.17 -32.58
CA TRP A 279 -19.18 -2.30 -33.75
C TRP A 279 -19.65 -2.98 -35.05
N ALA A 280 -19.54 -4.31 -35.14
CA ALA A 280 -20.04 -5.06 -36.29
C ALA A 280 -21.57 -5.01 -36.35
N ALA A 281 -22.24 -5.18 -35.20
CA ALA A 281 -23.70 -5.03 -35.10
C ALA A 281 -24.17 -3.59 -35.40
N GLU A 282 -23.34 -2.59 -35.09
CA GLU A 282 -23.63 -1.17 -35.40
C GLU A 282 -23.38 -0.80 -36.87
N GLY A 283 -22.75 -1.68 -37.66
CA GLY A 283 -22.58 -1.50 -39.11
C GLY A 283 -21.14 -1.34 -39.61
N LEU A 284 -20.12 -1.49 -38.77
CA LEU A 284 -18.72 -1.54 -39.23
C LEU A 284 -18.41 -2.90 -39.86
N CYS A 285 -17.59 -2.90 -40.91
CA CYS A 285 -17.07 -4.16 -41.47
C CYS A 285 -16.00 -4.78 -40.56
N GLU A 286 -15.81 -6.09 -40.65
CA GLU A 286 -14.90 -6.87 -39.79
C GLU A 286 -13.46 -6.33 -39.80
N ASP A 287 -12.95 -5.93 -40.96
CA ASP A 287 -11.60 -5.36 -41.08
C ASP A 287 -11.46 -4.04 -40.31
N CYS A 288 -12.41 -3.12 -40.45
CA CYS A 288 -12.38 -1.86 -39.69
C CYS A 288 -12.56 -2.07 -38.19
N VAL A 289 -13.37 -3.05 -37.76
CA VAL A 289 -13.48 -3.41 -36.34
C VAL A 289 -12.15 -3.92 -35.80
N ARG A 290 -11.47 -4.83 -36.52
CA ARG A 290 -10.15 -5.34 -36.12
C ARG A 290 -9.12 -4.22 -36.01
N ASP A 291 -9.02 -3.38 -37.05
CA ASP A 291 -8.05 -2.29 -37.11
C ASP A 291 -8.28 -1.29 -35.97
N LYS A 292 -9.55 -0.92 -35.70
CA LYS A 292 -9.88 -0.01 -34.60
C LYS A 292 -9.63 -0.56 -33.22
N ARG A 293 -9.90 -1.84 -32.99
CA ARG A 293 -9.55 -2.48 -31.71
C ARG A 293 -8.05 -2.48 -31.48
N GLU A 294 -7.24 -2.67 -32.52
CA GLU A 294 -5.78 -2.57 -32.37
C GLU A 294 -5.33 -1.14 -32.11
N GLU A 295 -5.90 -0.15 -32.81
CA GLU A 295 -5.64 1.27 -32.58
C GLU A 295 -5.92 1.67 -31.14
N TRP A 296 -7.11 1.38 -30.61
CA TRP A 296 -7.48 1.73 -29.23
C TRP A 296 -6.67 0.98 -28.17
N ARG A 297 -6.25 -0.26 -28.43
CA ARG A 297 -5.26 -0.96 -27.58
C ARG A 297 -3.89 -0.31 -27.66
N GLY A 298 -3.52 0.23 -28.81
CA GLY A 298 -2.36 1.09 -28.99
C GLY A 298 -2.44 2.33 -28.10
N GLU A 299 -3.59 3.02 -28.08
CA GLU A 299 -3.83 4.17 -27.21
C GLU A 299 -3.73 3.81 -25.72
N GLN A 300 -4.26 2.65 -25.29
CA GLN A 300 -4.09 2.18 -23.90
C GLN A 300 -2.60 2.01 -23.53
N ARG A 301 -1.78 1.53 -24.48
CA ARG A 301 -0.32 1.41 -24.28
C ARG A 301 0.36 2.78 -24.26
N ASP A 302 -0.01 3.69 -25.16
CA ASP A 302 0.56 5.05 -25.21
C ASP A 302 0.28 5.81 -23.90
N VAL A 303 -0.96 5.75 -23.39
CA VAL A 303 -1.31 6.31 -22.07
C VAL A 303 -0.40 5.74 -20.98
N TRP A 304 -0.25 4.41 -20.93
CA TRP A 304 0.56 3.72 -19.90
C TRP A 304 2.06 4.02 -19.97
N GLU A 305 2.60 4.20 -21.17
CA GLU A 305 4.01 4.55 -21.40
C GLU A 305 4.27 6.02 -21.03
N ARG A 306 3.37 6.94 -21.41
CA ARG A 306 3.50 8.37 -21.06
C ARG A 306 3.45 8.64 -19.56
N MET A 307 2.80 7.77 -18.78
CA MET A 307 2.85 7.84 -17.33
C MET A 307 4.28 7.81 -16.77
N ASP A 308 5.24 7.17 -17.45
CA ASP A 308 6.65 7.19 -17.04
C ASP A 308 7.27 8.59 -17.11
N GLU A 309 6.72 9.49 -17.94
CA GLU A 309 7.13 10.88 -18.04
C GLU A 309 6.32 11.78 -17.10
N TRP A 310 5.01 11.54 -17.01
CA TRP A 310 4.12 12.35 -16.17
C TRP A 310 4.36 12.15 -14.67
N LEU A 311 4.88 11.00 -14.29
CA LEU A 311 5.24 10.68 -12.90
C LEU A 311 6.69 11.03 -12.56
N ARG A 312 7.46 11.71 -13.41
CA ARG A 312 8.82 12.16 -13.07
C ARG A 312 8.84 13.34 -12.11
#